data_AF-A0A8X8BRV7-F1
#
_entry.id   AF-A0A8X8BRV7-F1
#
_cell.length_a   1.000
_cell.length_b   1.000
_cell.length_c   1.000
_cell.angle_alpha   90.00
_cell.angle_beta   90.00
_cell.angle_gamma   90.00
#
_symmetry.space_group_name_H-M   'P 1'
#
loop_
_entity.id
_entity.type
_entity.pdbx_description
1 polymer ?
#
loop_
_entity_poly.entity_id
_entity_poly.type
_entity_poly.pdbx_seq_one_letter_code
_entity_poly.pdbx_strand_id
1 'polypeptide(L)'
;MSCSLLLYLSLMFIQQGEGKSSSLQRYAFQECQKTEQLAVLGALPGGGWDNLRNVDMDPVLNFGYSTCQTTEDGFYLIPDEVFVIPQKQTKLELNTEIIGSWMDLKSPVAETINADLSFISLLNGKFS
;
A
#
# COMPACT_ATOMS: atom_id res chain seq x y z
N MET A 1 -21.72 -44.77 14.84
CA MET A 1 -21.59 -44.26 13.45
C MET A 1 -21.92 -42.77 13.29
N SER A 2 -22.67 -42.12 14.20
CA SER A 2 -23.07 -40.70 14.07
C SER A 2 -21.97 -39.68 14.41
N CYS A 3 -21.07 -39.97 15.38
CA CYS A 3 -20.07 -39.00 15.85
C CYS A 3 -18.93 -38.74 14.83
N SER A 4 -18.47 -39.78 14.12
CA SER A 4 -17.42 -39.64 13.11
C SER A 4 -17.85 -38.83 11.88
N LEU A 5 -19.13 -38.88 11.52
CA LEU A 5 -19.71 -38.07 10.44
C LEU A 5 -19.81 -36.59 10.83
N LEU A 6 -20.16 -36.29 12.09
CA LEU A 6 -20.22 -34.93 12.60
C LEU A 6 -18.83 -34.28 12.70
N LEU A 7 -17.83 -35.04 13.14
CA LEU A 7 -16.42 -34.61 13.13
C LEU A 7 -15.92 -34.32 11.71
N TYR A 8 -16.21 -35.20 10.76
CA TYR A 8 -15.85 -34.98 9.35
C TYR A 8 -16.51 -33.74 8.76
N LEU A 9 -17.80 -33.53 9.04
CA LEU A 9 -18.51 -32.34 8.58
C LEU A 9 -17.91 -31.06 9.20
N SER A 10 -17.60 -31.07 10.50
CA SER A 10 -16.95 -29.91 11.15
C SER A 10 -15.56 -29.59 10.58
N LEU A 11 -14.76 -30.60 10.23
CA LEU A 11 -13.45 -30.42 9.61
C LEU A 11 -13.55 -29.82 8.20
N MET A 12 -14.57 -30.20 7.43
CA MET A 12 -14.82 -29.62 6.10
C MET A 12 -15.28 -28.16 6.17
N PHE A 13 -16.03 -27.77 7.21
CA PHE A 13 -16.42 -26.37 7.42
C PHE A 13 -15.22 -25.49 7.83
N ILE A 14 -14.26 -26.01 8.60
CA ILE A 14 -13.06 -25.26 9.01
C ILE A 14 -12.14 -24.99 7.81
N GLN A 15 -12.06 -25.90 6.83
CA GLN A 15 -11.20 -25.74 5.65
C GLN A 15 -11.72 -24.74 4.60
N GLN A 16 -12.98 -24.26 4.69
CA GLN A 16 -13.57 -23.34 3.71
C GLN A 16 -13.41 -21.85 4.03
N GLY A 17 -12.92 -21.49 5.22
CA GLY A 17 -12.87 -20.10 5.70
C GLY A 17 -11.75 -19.25 5.10
N GLU A 18 -10.57 -19.82 4.89
CA GLU A 18 -9.36 -19.03 4.62
C GLU A 18 -9.11 -18.75 3.13
N GLY A 19 -9.58 -19.62 2.23
CA GLY A 19 -9.34 -19.49 0.77
C GLY A 19 -10.42 -18.71 -0.01
N LYS A 20 -11.60 -18.47 0.59
CA LYS A 20 -12.73 -17.84 -0.12
C LYS A 20 -12.57 -16.33 -0.26
N SER A 21 -12.05 -15.67 0.78
CA SER A 21 -11.90 -14.20 0.83
C SER A 21 -10.94 -13.67 -0.24
N SER A 22 -9.76 -14.28 -0.38
CA SER A 22 -8.76 -13.86 -1.36
C SER A 22 -9.22 -14.12 -2.80
N SER A 23 -9.96 -15.20 -3.04
CA SER A 23 -10.51 -15.51 -4.36
C SER A 23 -11.54 -14.46 -4.78
N LEU A 24 -12.45 -14.06 -3.89
CA LEU A 24 -13.47 -13.04 -4.16
C LEU A 24 -12.86 -11.66 -4.43
N GLN A 25 -11.84 -11.24 -3.66
CA GLN A 25 -11.12 -10.00 -3.92
C GLN A 25 -10.46 -10.00 -5.31
N ARG A 26 -9.89 -11.14 -5.72
CA ARG A 26 -9.25 -11.29 -7.03
C ARG A 26 -10.26 -11.21 -8.18
N TYR A 27 -11.44 -11.80 -8.01
CA TYR A 27 -12.52 -11.70 -9.00
C TYR A 27 -13.03 -10.27 -9.12
N ALA A 28 -13.31 -9.59 -8.00
CA ALA A 28 -13.78 -8.20 -7.99
C ALA A 28 -12.78 -7.27 -8.70
N PHE A 29 -11.49 -7.38 -8.39
CA PHE A 29 -10.44 -6.62 -9.06
C PHE A 29 -10.41 -6.84 -10.58
N GLN A 30 -10.48 -8.10 -11.02
CA GLN A 30 -10.49 -8.43 -12.45
C GLN A 30 -11.73 -7.92 -13.18
N GLU A 31 -12.88 -7.89 -12.49
CA GLU A 31 -14.13 -7.33 -13.01
C GLU A 31 -13.96 -5.82 -13.26
N CYS A 32 -13.49 -5.07 -12.25
CA CYS A 32 -13.30 -3.63 -12.36
C CYS A 32 -12.28 -3.24 -13.43
N GLN A 33 -11.19 -4.01 -13.57
CA GLN A 33 -10.16 -3.74 -14.57
C GLN A 33 -10.66 -3.90 -16.01
N LYS A 34 -11.59 -4.83 -16.27
CA LYS A 34 -12.11 -5.11 -17.61
C LYS A 34 -13.10 -4.07 -18.11
N THR A 35 -13.87 -3.48 -17.21
CA THR A 35 -14.99 -2.60 -17.57
C THR A 35 -14.52 -1.28 -18.20
N GLU A 36 -13.31 -0.82 -17.86
CA GLU A 36 -12.90 0.56 -18.16
C GLU A 36 -11.49 0.70 -18.78
N GLN A 37 -10.75 -0.40 -19.03
CA GLN A 37 -9.33 -0.36 -19.49
C GLN A 37 -8.42 0.55 -18.64
N LEU A 38 -8.76 0.74 -17.36
CA LEU A 38 -8.05 1.65 -16.47
C LEU A 38 -6.76 1.03 -15.93
N ALA A 39 -5.75 1.88 -15.79
CA ALA A 39 -4.56 1.52 -15.04
C ALA A 39 -4.90 1.45 -13.55
N VAL A 40 -4.20 0.61 -12.80
CA VAL A 40 -4.31 0.59 -11.34
C VAL A 40 -3.30 1.58 -10.78
N LEU A 41 -3.72 2.40 -9.82
CA LEU A 41 -2.79 3.31 -9.15
C LEU A 41 -1.73 2.49 -8.39
N GLY A 42 -0.47 2.58 -8.82
CA GLY A 42 0.62 1.78 -8.25
C GLY A 42 1.19 2.35 -6.95
N ALA A 43 1.07 3.66 -6.72
CA ALA A 43 1.53 4.31 -5.50
C ALA A 43 0.41 4.27 -4.44
N LEU A 44 0.34 3.17 -3.70
CA LEU A 44 -0.65 2.96 -2.63
C LEU A 44 0.01 3.05 -1.25
N PRO A 45 -0.67 3.63 -0.25
CA PRO A 45 -0.21 3.58 1.14
C PRO A 45 -0.39 2.17 1.73
N GLY A 46 -0.07 1.98 3.01
CA GLY A 46 -0.39 0.75 3.74
C GLY A 46 0.61 -0.39 3.60
N GLY A 47 1.71 -0.20 2.87
CA GLY A 47 2.91 -1.04 2.95
C GLY A 47 3.69 -0.78 4.24
N GLY A 48 4.48 -1.77 4.67
CA GLY A 48 5.45 -1.55 5.73
C GLY A 48 6.61 -0.68 5.24
N TRP A 49 7.33 -0.04 6.17
CA TRP A 49 8.46 0.84 5.86
C TRP A 49 9.62 0.61 6.84
N ASP A 50 10.82 0.38 6.32
CA ASP A 50 12.05 0.40 7.11
C ASP A 50 12.65 1.81 7.09
N ASN A 51 12.49 2.53 8.19
CA ASN A 51 12.92 3.93 8.30
C ASN A 51 14.43 4.13 8.46
N LEU A 52 15.22 3.07 8.63
CA LEU A 52 16.68 3.18 8.68
C LEU A 52 17.27 3.12 7.28
N ARG A 53 16.72 2.21 6.44
CA ARG A 53 17.19 1.94 5.09
C ARG A 53 16.38 2.64 3.99
N ASN A 54 15.27 3.30 4.34
CA ASN A 54 14.30 3.87 3.40
C ASN A 54 13.80 2.86 2.36
N VAL A 55 13.37 1.66 2.81
CA VAL A 55 12.87 0.62 1.90
C VAL A 55 11.44 0.20 2.23
N ASP A 56 10.67 -0.05 1.17
CA ASP A 56 9.36 -0.67 1.26
C ASP A 56 9.49 -2.10 1.80
N MET A 57 8.57 -2.46 2.69
CA MET A 57 8.45 -3.79 3.28
C MET A 57 7.09 -4.40 2.87
N ASP A 58 6.78 -5.58 3.40
CA ASP A 58 5.56 -6.30 3.06
C ASP A 58 4.28 -5.47 3.36
N PRO A 59 3.18 -5.74 2.64
CA PRO A 59 1.89 -5.09 2.89
C PRO A 59 1.43 -5.26 4.33
N VAL A 60 0.99 -4.15 4.96
CA VAL A 60 0.40 -4.15 6.31
C VAL A 60 -1.12 -4.05 6.23
N LEU A 61 -1.64 -3.31 5.25
CA LEU A 61 -3.08 -3.19 5.00
C LEU A 61 -3.53 -4.16 3.89
N ASN A 62 -4.77 -4.64 4.00
CA ASN A 62 -5.43 -5.43 2.97
C ASN A 62 -6.42 -4.53 2.20
N PHE A 63 -6.32 -4.52 0.88
CA PHE A 63 -7.11 -3.65 0.01
C PHE A 63 -8.25 -4.37 -0.70
N GLY A 64 -9.44 -3.76 -0.72
CA GLY A 64 -10.60 -4.18 -1.50
C GLY A 64 -10.74 -3.39 -2.82
N TYR A 65 -11.38 -3.99 -3.82
CA TYR A 65 -11.76 -3.33 -5.09
C TYR A 65 -13.21 -3.67 -5.47
N SER A 66 -14.08 -3.85 -4.48
CA SER A 66 -15.46 -4.29 -4.69
C SER A 66 -16.36 -3.22 -5.29
N THR A 67 -16.01 -1.94 -5.14
CA THR A 67 -16.82 -0.81 -5.60
C THR A 67 -16.34 -0.18 -6.91
N CYS A 68 -15.27 -0.71 -7.51
CA CYS A 68 -14.64 -0.20 -8.72
C CYS A 68 -14.38 1.33 -8.67
N GLN A 69 -13.97 1.84 -7.51
CA GLN A 69 -13.67 3.26 -7.34
C GLN A 69 -12.50 3.70 -8.22
N THR A 70 -12.63 4.90 -8.78
CA THR A 70 -11.59 5.52 -9.60
C THR A 70 -11.15 6.85 -9.01
N THR A 71 -10.02 7.36 -9.49
CA THR A 71 -9.66 8.77 -9.30
C THR A 71 -10.73 9.68 -9.92
N GLU A 72 -10.83 10.92 -9.44
CA GLU A 72 -11.82 11.90 -9.94
C GLU A 72 -11.65 12.21 -11.43
N ASP A 73 -10.42 12.16 -11.93
CA ASP A 73 -10.10 12.31 -13.35
C ASP A 73 -10.30 11.03 -14.18
N GLY A 74 -10.69 9.93 -13.54
CA GLY A 74 -11.06 8.67 -14.20
C GLY A 74 -9.90 7.92 -14.84
N PHE A 75 -8.63 8.26 -14.57
CA PHE A 75 -7.49 7.56 -15.18
C PHE A 75 -7.05 6.30 -14.42
N TYR A 76 -7.30 6.23 -13.12
CA TYR A 76 -6.82 5.13 -12.30
C TYR A 76 -7.91 4.50 -11.45
N LEU A 77 -7.86 3.16 -11.34
CA LEU A 77 -8.58 2.39 -10.35
C LEU A 77 -7.88 2.50 -8.98
N ILE A 78 -8.64 2.74 -7.92
CA ILE A 78 -8.17 2.87 -6.54
C ILE A 78 -8.89 1.86 -5.61
N PRO A 79 -8.25 1.44 -4.50
CA PRO A 79 -8.90 0.60 -3.49
C PRO A 79 -10.11 1.25 -2.83
N ASP A 80 -11.01 0.42 -2.30
CA ASP A 80 -12.26 0.87 -1.65
C ASP A 80 -12.01 1.76 -0.42
N GLU A 81 -10.91 1.52 0.30
CA GLU A 81 -10.53 2.23 1.54
C GLU A 81 -9.57 3.42 1.31
N VAL A 82 -9.23 3.74 0.07
CA VAL A 82 -8.26 4.79 -0.28
C VAL A 82 -8.96 5.94 -0.98
N PHE A 83 -8.64 7.17 -0.58
CA PHE A 83 -9.03 8.37 -1.32
C PHE A 83 -7.78 9.08 -1.85
N VAL A 84 -7.94 9.79 -2.96
CA VAL A 84 -6.87 10.56 -3.60
C VAL A 84 -7.16 12.05 -3.51
N ILE A 85 -6.10 12.85 -3.45
CA ILE A 85 -6.18 14.32 -3.58
C ILE A 85 -5.34 14.72 -4.79
N PRO A 86 -5.93 15.31 -5.84
CA PRO A 86 -5.18 15.68 -7.04
C PRO A 86 -4.25 16.87 -6.74
N GLN A 87 -2.94 16.62 -6.81
CA GLN A 87 -1.90 17.64 -6.66
C GLN A 87 -1.14 17.81 -7.98
N LYS A 88 -1.63 18.67 -8.87
CA LYS A 88 -1.00 18.95 -10.17
C LYS A 88 0.03 20.07 -10.03
N GLN A 89 1.16 19.76 -9.40
CA GLN A 89 2.23 20.72 -9.12
C GLN A 89 3.53 20.34 -9.85
N THR A 90 4.21 21.34 -10.42
CA THR A 90 5.53 21.18 -11.02
C THR A 90 6.49 22.15 -10.33
N LYS A 91 7.62 21.63 -9.85
CA LYS A 91 8.67 22.43 -9.22
C LYS A 91 9.93 22.38 -10.09
N LEU A 92 10.50 23.53 -10.40
CA LEU A 92 11.75 23.67 -11.13
C LEU A 92 12.74 24.48 -10.28
N GLU A 93 13.89 23.90 -9.97
CA GLU A 93 14.98 24.57 -9.27
C GLU A 93 16.13 24.84 -10.25
N LEU A 94 16.51 26.11 -10.38
CA LEU A 94 17.63 26.53 -11.23
C LEU A 94 18.96 26.59 -10.48
N ASN A 95 18.88 26.51 -9.14
CA ASN A 95 20.01 26.64 -8.24
C ASN A 95 20.27 25.32 -7.55
N THR A 96 21.52 25.11 -7.15
CA THR A 96 21.94 23.92 -6.41
C THR A 96 21.90 24.17 -4.90
N GLU A 97 21.46 23.18 -4.14
CA GLU A 97 21.67 23.12 -2.69
C GLU A 97 23.11 22.68 -2.38
N ILE A 98 23.72 23.26 -1.34
CA ILE A 98 25.02 22.82 -0.82
C ILE A 98 24.78 22.19 0.57
N ILE A 99 25.11 20.91 0.69
CA ILE A 99 25.02 20.16 1.95
C ILE A 99 26.39 20.20 2.63
N GLY A 100 26.50 20.95 3.73
CA GLY A 100 27.76 21.17 4.44
C GLY A 100 28.24 19.97 5.29
N SER A 101 27.31 19.11 5.71
CA SER A 101 27.59 17.91 6.49
C SER A 101 26.67 16.77 6.09
N TRP A 102 27.17 15.53 6.11
CA TRP A 102 26.36 14.32 5.88
C TRP A 102 25.26 14.15 6.94
N MET A 103 25.42 14.77 8.11
CA MET A 103 24.38 14.82 9.14
C MET A 103 23.13 15.56 8.65
N ASP A 104 23.32 16.59 7.83
CA ASP A 104 22.25 17.45 7.29
C ASP A 104 21.63 16.88 6.00
N LEU A 105 22.11 15.73 5.53
CA LEU A 105 21.58 15.06 4.33
C LEU A 105 20.10 14.69 4.54
N LYS A 106 19.26 15.18 3.63
CA LYS A 106 17.82 14.88 3.53
C LYS A 106 17.57 13.92 2.37
N SER A 107 16.66 12.96 2.58
CA SER A 107 16.25 12.06 1.51
C SER A 107 15.31 12.77 0.52
N PRO A 108 15.57 12.76 -0.79
CA PRO A 108 14.72 13.44 -1.77
C PRO A 108 13.33 12.78 -1.93
N VAL A 109 13.16 11.53 -1.48
CA VAL A 109 11.92 10.75 -1.64
C VAL A 109 11.25 10.41 -0.31
N ALA A 110 11.97 10.51 0.81
CA ALA A 110 11.51 10.11 2.13
C ALA A 110 11.82 11.17 3.21
N GLU A 111 12.00 12.44 2.84
CA GLU A 111 12.31 13.53 3.80
C GLU A 111 11.28 13.59 4.93
N THR A 112 10.00 13.56 4.60
CA THR A 112 8.91 13.78 5.56
C THR A 112 8.81 12.67 6.61
N ILE A 113 8.96 11.40 6.21
CA ILE A 113 8.95 10.26 7.14
C ILE A 113 10.23 10.19 7.99
N ASN A 114 11.38 10.62 7.45
CA ASN A 114 12.62 10.68 8.21
C ASN A 114 12.64 11.83 9.24
N ALA A 115 11.97 12.94 8.93
CA ALA A 115 11.86 14.10 9.79
C ALA A 115 10.86 13.95 10.95
N ASP A 116 10.10 12.85 11.00
CA ASP A 116 9.10 12.62 12.04
C ASP A 116 9.70 12.45 13.44
N LEU A 117 8.92 12.82 14.46
CA LEU A 117 9.33 12.75 15.86
C LEU A 117 9.44 11.28 16.29
N SER A 118 10.67 10.85 16.56
CA SER A 118 10.99 9.50 16.99
C SER A 118 12.02 9.52 18.11
N PHE A 119 12.12 8.42 18.86
CA PHE A 119 13.06 8.30 19.98
C PHE A 119 14.53 8.52 19.58
N ILE A 120 14.89 8.17 18.33
CA ILE A 120 16.23 8.41 17.77
C ILE A 120 16.09 8.99 16.35
N SER A 121 15.57 10.20 16.25
CA SER A 121 15.38 10.91 14.98
C SER A 121 16.68 11.10 14.17
N LEU A 122 17.85 11.05 14.83
CA LEU A 122 19.15 11.21 14.19
C LEU A 122 19.52 10.05 13.23
N LEU A 123 18.91 8.87 13.40
CA LEU A 123 19.27 7.65 12.66
C LEU A 123 18.39 7.38 11.43
N ASN A 124 17.26 8.07 11.32
CA ASN A 124 16.31 7.87 10.23
C ASN A 124 17.01 8.11 8.87
N GLY A 125 16.90 7.13 7.96
CA GLY A 125 17.45 7.16 6.62
C GLY A 125 18.98 7.10 6.52
N LYS A 126 19.71 6.92 7.63
CA LYS A 126 21.19 6.94 7.62
C LYS A 126 21.83 5.63 7.15
N PHE A 127 21.04 4.61 6.83
CA PHE A 127 21.48 3.32 6.27
C PHE A 127 20.90 3.04 4.88
N SER A 128 20.41 4.09 4.22
CA SER A 128 19.85 4.05 2.86
C SER A 128 20.89 3.92 1.77
#